data_AF-A0A7X7I5B4-F1
#
_entry.id   AF-A0A7X7I5B4-F1
#
_cell.length_a   1.000
_cell.length_b   1.000
_cell.length_c   1.000
_cell.angle_alpha   90.00
_cell.angle_beta   90.00
_cell.angle_gamma   90.00
#
_symmetry.space_group_name_H-M   'P 1'
#
loop_
_entity.id
_entity.type
_entity.pdbx_description
1 polymer ?
#
loop_
_entity_poly.entity_id
_entity_poly.type
_entity_poly.pdbx_seq_one_letter_code
_entity_poly.pdbx_strand_id
1 'polypeptide(L)'
;MPENILETGFDDELKKSYLSYAMSVIADRALPDARDGLKPVQRRVLHAMKELGLSSGGAHKKSARVVGETMGKYHPHGDSSIYEAMARMAQNFSLRVPLVDGQGNFGSLDGDSPAAMRYTEVRLAPEGELMHADVDEETVNFVPNFDESLTEPSVLPAVLPNLLINGASGIAVGMATNIPPHNPVETLSLLSEYLRDGCSWSVSETASRMPGPDFPTGGEIVGTTGIREMYETGRGKFTLRGKTHIEETKNRYLVVVTEIPYGATKSRIVAQIAEKLDEKNVEGIVTVRDESDRTGDRVVVEMQKKTDPKAVEALMHSATQLSGTFGGNLLALAGGAPRTMTLKDIFDCFVGHRREIVRRRTEFRLKRDEARLHIVEGLLKALDILDEIVALIRASKSVAEAKAGLVDRFGFSVLQAEAILEMRLSRLVGLEYEALVKEKKKLEKAIAEWKGILASAKKLDSVVAGELDELAARFAKSPLAARRTSILDEEPEKKRGKDAPGQARLSFEQPSPCVISLDAEGYIRKREMKRRPRDEEEGSVFVTNGIVYALGDDGRFYSRERAGIPDASTKKL
;
A
#
# COMPACT_ATOMS: atom_id res chain seq x y z
N MET A 1 -1.89 53.49 -3.81
CA MET A 1 -3.12 52.67 -3.86
C MET A 1 -3.52 52.43 -2.42
N PRO A 2 -4.77 52.66 -2.01
CA PRO A 2 -5.17 52.36 -0.64
C PRO A 2 -4.94 50.87 -0.38
N GLU A 3 -4.22 50.56 0.70
CA GLU A 3 -4.04 49.18 1.17
C GLU A 3 -5.43 48.63 1.50
N ASN A 4 -5.93 47.69 0.69
CA ASN A 4 -7.15 46.96 1.00
C ASN A 4 -6.86 46.02 2.18
N ILE A 5 -7.03 46.53 3.40
CA ILE A 5 -7.02 45.72 4.61
C ILE A 5 -8.37 44.98 4.65
N LEU A 6 -8.35 43.68 4.37
CA LEU A 6 -9.52 42.82 4.49
C LEU A 6 -9.61 42.31 5.93
N GLU A 7 -10.52 42.88 6.72
CA GLU A 7 -10.85 42.31 8.03
C GLU A 7 -11.48 40.93 7.85
N THR A 8 -10.84 39.91 8.42
CA THR A 8 -11.36 38.54 8.47
C THR A 8 -11.50 38.13 9.93
N GLY A 9 -12.65 37.59 10.30
CA GLY A 9 -12.89 37.10 11.66
C GLY A 9 -11.94 35.96 12.01
N PHE A 10 -11.43 35.94 13.24
CA PHE A 10 -10.48 34.92 13.71
C PHE A 10 -11.01 33.49 13.51
N ASP A 11 -12.28 33.24 13.84
CA ASP A 11 -12.88 31.91 13.72
C ASP A 11 -12.98 31.42 12.27
N ASP A 12 -13.25 32.31 11.33
CA ASP A 12 -13.34 31.99 9.91
C ASP A 12 -11.96 31.72 9.32
N GLU A 13 -10.97 32.53 9.69
CA GLU A 13 -9.58 32.32 9.26
C GLU A 13 -9.01 31.03 9.85
N LEU A 14 -9.26 30.74 11.13
CA LEU A 14 -8.82 29.51 11.78
C LEU A 14 -9.41 28.27 11.10
N LYS A 15 -10.72 28.26 10.81
CA LYS A 15 -11.38 27.15 10.11
C LYS A 15 -10.81 26.97 8.70
N LYS A 16 -10.65 28.06 7.95
CA LYS A 16 -10.14 28.03 6.56
C LYS A 16 -8.70 27.55 6.50
N SER A 17 -7.83 28.11 7.34
CA SER A 17 -6.42 27.71 7.42
C SER A 17 -6.27 26.27 7.88
N TYR A 18 -7.01 25.84 8.92
CA TYR A 18 -6.98 24.45 9.39
C TYR A 18 -7.49 23.46 8.35
N LEU A 19 -8.61 23.76 7.68
CA LEU A 19 -9.17 22.90 6.63
C LEU A 19 -8.22 22.78 5.43
N SER A 20 -7.62 23.89 5.00
CA SER A 20 -6.67 23.90 3.88
C SER A 20 -5.43 23.05 4.18
N TYR A 21 -4.88 23.18 5.39
CA TYR A 21 -3.77 22.33 5.85
C TYR A 21 -4.19 20.85 5.95
N ALA A 22 -5.35 20.56 6.55
CA ALA A 22 -5.84 19.19 6.71
C ALA A 22 -6.05 18.51 5.35
N MET A 23 -6.68 19.19 4.40
CA MET A 23 -6.90 18.68 3.04
C MET A 23 -5.58 18.39 2.33
N SER A 24 -4.61 19.32 2.39
CA SER A 24 -3.29 19.12 1.80
C SER A 24 -2.55 17.93 2.42
N VAL A 25 -2.60 17.75 3.74
CA VAL A 25 -1.96 16.60 4.40
C VAL A 25 -2.62 15.28 4.03
N ILE A 26 -3.94 15.25 3.93
CA ILE A 26 -4.72 14.06 3.60
C ILE A 26 -4.48 13.65 2.14
N ALA A 27 -4.60 14.58 1.19
CA ALA A 27 -4.53 14.30 -0.23
C ALA A 27 -3.08 14.17 -0.75
N ASP A 28 -2.18 15.03 -0.28
CA ASP A 28 -0.87 15.23 -0.94
C ASP A 28 0.34 14.81 -0.09
N ARG A 29 0.13 14.14 1.05
CA ARG A 29 1.26 13.75 1.92
C ARG A 29 1.14 12.38 2.55
N ALA A 30 0.14 12.17 3.41
CA ALA A 30 0.20 11.10 4.40
C ALA A 30 -0.37 9.76 3.90
N LEU A 31 -1.31 9.79 2.96
CA LEU A 31 -2.05 8.62 2.49
C LEU A 31 -1.59 8.19 1.09
N PRO A 32 -1.55 6.88 0.80
CA PRO A 32 -1.28 6.38 -0.53
C PRO A 32 -2.51 6.52 -1.44
N ASP A 33 -2.30 6.63 -2.75
CA ASP A 33 -3.36 6.42 -3.74
C ASP A 33 -3.69 4.93 -3.86
N ALA A 34 -4.97 4.57 -3.90
CA ALA A 34 -5.39 3.18 -3.94
C ALA A 34 -4.97 2.44 -5.22
N ARG A 35 -4.71 3.17 -6.31
CA ARG A 35 -4.39 2.63 -7.63
C ARG A 35 -2.94 2.16 -7.76
N ASP A 36 -1.98 2.97 -7.30
CA ASP A 36 -0.55 2.67 -7.39
C ASP A 36 0.11 2.38 -6.02
N GLY A 37 -0.60 2.61 -4.92
CA GLY A 37 -0.12 2.40 -3.57
C GLY A 37 0.99 3.35 -3.12
N LEU A 38 1.20 4.46 -3.83
CA LEU A 38 2.28 5.41 -3.53
C LEU A 38 1.75 6.69 -2.91
N LYS A 39 2.53 7.22 -1.97
CA LYS A 39 2.42 8.61 -1.54
C LYS A 39 3.09 9.54 -2.56
N PRO A 40 2.75 10.84 -2.59
CA PRO A 40 3.33 11.76 -3.56
C PRO A 40 4.86 11.83 -3.55
N VAL A 41 5.51 11.84 -2.37
CA VAL A 41 6.98 11.83 -2.28
C VAL A 41 7.60 10.58 -2.92
N GLN A 42 6.98 9.41 -2.73
CA GLN A 42 7.48 8.15 -3.31
C GLN A 42 7.30 8.14 -4.82
N ARG A 43 6.13 8.56 -5.31
CA ARG A 43 5.83 8.69 -6.74
C ARG A 43 6.82 9.64 -7.43
N ARG A 44 7.07 10.80 -6.84
CA ARG A 44 7.98 11.82 -7.39
C ARG A 44 9.44 11.37 -7.39
N VAL A 45 9.89 10.65 -6.36
CA VAL A 45 11.23 10.03 -6.36
C VAL A 45 11.35 9.04 -7.51
N LEU A 46 10.41 8.12 -7.65
CA LEU A 46 10.42 7.12 -8.72
C LEU A 46 10.37 7.79 -10.11
N HIS A 47 9.53 8.82 -10.28
CA HIS A 47 9.44 9.57 -11.52
C HIS A 47 10.75 10.31 -11.85
N ALA A 48 11.35 11.01 -10.88
CA ALA A 48 12.64 11.68 -11.07
C ALA A 48 13.76 10.69 -11.44
N MET A 49 13.76 9.48 -10.85
CA MET A 49 14.71 8.43 -11.21
C MET A 49 14.52 7.95 -12.66
N LYS A 50 13.27 7.84 -13.14
CA LYS A 50 12.97 7.53 -14.54
C LYS A 50 13.47 8.64 -15.48
N GLU A 51 13.19 9.90 -15.17
CA GLU A 51 13.62 11.05 -16.00
C GLU A 51 15.15 11.19 -16.06
N LEU A 52 15.85 10.79 -15.00
CA LEU A 52 17.31 10.70 -14.97
C LEU A 52 17.88 9.49 -15.72
N GLY A 53 17.02 8.60 -16.24
CA GLY A 53 17.43 7.39 -16.95
C GLY A 53 18.06 6.32 -16.06
N LEU A 54 17.70 6.26 -14.77
CA LEU A 54 18.30 5.34 -13.79
C LEU A 54 17.70 3.93 -13.83
N SER A 55 17.80 3.28 -14.99
CA SER A 55 17.29 1.93 -15.19
C SER A 55 17.95 0.89 -14.27
N SER A 56 17.28 -0.23 -14.07
CA SER A 56 17.71 -1.37 -13.27
C SER A 56 18.97 -2.05 -13.82
N GLY A 57 19.20 -1.97 -15.13
CA GLY A 57 20.44 -2.44 -15.78
C GLY A 57 21.59 -1.42 -15.73
N GLY A 58 21.31 -0.17 -15.35
CA GLY A 58 22.28 0.92 -15.34
C GLY A 58 23.22 0.92 -14.13
N ALA A 59 24.23 1.79 -14.17
CA ALA A 59 25.10 2.05 -13.03
C ALA A 59 24.39 2.88 -11.95
N HIS A 60 24.63 2.56 -10.68
CA HIS A 60 24.17 3.37 -9.55
C HIS A 60 24.65 4.83 -9.68
N LYS A 61 23.83 5.76 -9.20
CA LYS A 61 24.15 7.20 -9.14
C LYS A 61 23.98 7.70 -7.72
N LYS A 62 24.76 8.72 -7.34
CA LYS A 62 24.70 9.34 -6.01
C LYS A 62 23.26 9.68 -5.62
N SER A 63 22.85 9.26 -4.42
CA SER A 63 21.52 9.54 -3.87
C SER A 63 21.21 11.04 -3.86
N ALA A 64 22.21 11.87 -3.53
CA ALA A 64 22.08 13.34 -3.56
C ALA A 64 21.61 13.89 -4.93
N ARG A 65 21.97 13.23 -6.04
CA ARG A 65 21.51 13.64 -7.38
C ARG A 65 20.02 13.41 -7.55
N VAL A 66 19.50 12.25 -7.15
CA VAL A 66 18.07 11.93 -7.22
C VAL A 66 17.26 12.83 -6.30
N VAL A 67 17.77 13.06 -5.08
CA VAL A 67 17.12 13.97 -4.11
C VAL A 67 17.05 15.38 -4.65
N GLY A 68 18.15 15.91 -5.19
CA GLY A 68 18.20 17.25 -5.79
C GLY A 68 17.25 17.39 -6.98
N GLU A 69 17.20 16.38 -7.86
CA GLU A 69 16.28 16.35 -9.01
C GLU A 69 14.82 16.36 -8.56
N THR A 70 14.49 15.50 -7.59
CA THR A 70 13.13 15.38 -7.05
C THR A 70 12.71 16.68 -6.38
N MET A 71 13.59 17.28 -5.58
CA MET A 71 13.33 18.53 -4.87
C MET A 71 13.15 19.71 -5.82
N GLY A 72 14.04 19.83 -6.81
CA GLY A 72 14.05 20.96 -7.73
C GLY A 72 12.89 20.95 -8.72
N LYS A 73 12.41 19.77 -9.15
CA LYS A 73 11.40 19.66 -10.20
C LYS A 73 9.99 19.30 -9.70
N TYR A 74 9.87 18.51 -8.64
CA TYR A 74 8.60 17.85 -8.32
C TYR A 74 8.14 18.02 -6.86
N HIS A 75 9.07 18.05 -5.90
CA HIS A 75 8.74 17.97 -4.48
C HIS A 75 9.34 19.14 -3.68
N PRO A 76 8.58 20.24 -3.48
CA PRO A 76 9.08 21.47 -2.84
C PRO A 76 9.15 21.37 -1.31
N HIS A 77 9.77 20.30 -0.80
CA HIS A 77 9.96 20.01 0.61
C HIS A 77 11.41 19.57 0.88
N GLY A 78 11.76 19.45 2.17
CA GLY A 78 13.14 19.19 2.60
C GLY A 78 13.76 17.93 1.97
N ASP A 79 15.04 18.05 1.65
CA ASP A 79 15.88 16.97 1.10
C ASP A 79 15.89 15.73 2.01
N SER A 80 15.88 15.91 3.33
CA SER A 80 15.82 14.82 4.31
C SER A 80 14.61 13.91 4.11
N SER A 81 13.41 14.48 3.93
CA SER A 81 12.17 13.70 3.76
C SER A 81 12.16 12.91 2.45
N ILE A 82 12.74 13.48 1.39
CA ILE A 82 12.90 12.82 0.09
C ILE A 82 13.89 11.67 0.22
N TYR A 83 15.04 11.92 0.86
CA TYR A 83 16.08 10.92 1.05
C TYR A 83 15.60 9.75 1.92
N GLU A 84 14.90 10.02 3.01
CA GLU A 84 14.32 8.99 3.89
C GLU A 84 13.28 8.14 3.16
N ALA A 85 12.40 8.77 2.35
CA ALA A 85 11.43 8.06 1.53
C ALA A 85 12.13 7.14 0.52
N MET A 86 13.17 7.63 -0.17
CA MET A 86 13.96 6.85 -1.11
C MET A 86 14.72 5.71 -0.42
N ALA A 87 15.35 5.98 0.72
CA ALA A 87 16.08 4.99 1.51
C ALA A 87 15.15 3.87 1.97
N ARG A 88 13.95 4.20 2.46
CA ARG A 88 12.93 3.21 2.84
C ARG A 88 12.52 2.33 1.66
N MET A 89 12.46 2.89 0.44
CA MET A 89 12.17 2.12 -0.77
C MET A 89 13.30 1.16 -1.21
N ALA A 90 14.51 1.34 -0.67
CA ALA A 90 15.66 0.46 -0.89
C ALA A 90 15.86 -0.59 0.22
N GLN A 91 15.23 -0.42 1.38
CA GLN A 91 15.36 -1.30 2.53
C GLN A 91 14.47 -2.55 2.37
N ASN A 92 15.10 -3.72 2.23
CA ASN A 92 14.43 -5.03 2.12
C ASN A 92 13.78 -5.53 3.43
N PHE A 93 14.06 -4.89 4.56
CA PHE A 93 13.39 -5.10 5.85
C PHE A 93 12.20 -4.16 6.06
N SER A 94 12.10 -3.08 5.27
CA SER A 94 11.00 -2.11 5.33
C SER A 94 9.94 -2.39 4.27
N LEU A 95 10.34 -2.80 3.07
CA LEU A 95 9.44 -3.17 1.98
C LEU A 95 9.57 -4.64 1.63
N ARG A 96 8.43 -5.28 1.38
CA ARG A 96 8.38 -6.68 0.94
C ARG A 96 8.97 -6.86 -0.46
N VAL A 97 8.84 -5.84 -1.30
CA VAL A 97 9.39 -5.73 -2.66
C VAL A 97 9.99 -4.32 -2.82
N PRO A 98 11.32 -4.16 -2.64
CA PRO A 98 12.00 -2.88 -2.84
C PRO A 98 11.78 -2.33 -4.25
N LEU A 99 11.56 -1.01 -4.35
CA LEU A 99 11.37 -0.31 -5.63
C LEU A 99 12.65 0.42 -6.08
N VAL A 100 13.60 0.57 -5.17
CA VAL A 100 14.91 1.20 -5.39
C VAL A 100 15.98 0.16 -5.07
N ASP A 101 16.99 0.07 -5.93
CA ASP A 101 18.21 -0.70 -5.67
C ASP A 101 19.28 0.25 -5.13
N GLY A 102 19.77 -0.02 -3.93
CA GLY A 102 20.65 0.85 -3.17
C GLY A 102 22.02 0.24 -2.93
N GLN A 103 23.07 1.01 -3.18
CA GLN A 103 24.46 0.68 -2.89
C GLN A 103 25.00 1.56 -1.76
N GLY A 104 25.50 0.93 -0.69
CA GLY A 104 26.00 1.59 0.52
C GLY A 104 25.20 1.20 1.76
N ASN A 105 25.36 1.95 2.85
CA ASN A 105 24.62 1.72 4.08
C ASN A 105 23.26 2.44 4.03
N PHE A 106 22.18 1.68 3.86
CA PHE A 106 20.79 2.16 3.86
C PHE A 106 20.08 1.96 5.20
N GLY A 107 20.82 1.75 6.30
CA GLY A 107 20.28 1.49 7.62
C GLY A 107 20.14 0.00 7.92
N SER A 108 19.69 -0.32 9.12
CA SER A 108 19.62 -1.69 9.64
C SER A 108 18.33 -1.95 10.42
N LEU A 109 18.05 -3.23 10.71
CA LEU A 109 17.01 -3.66 11.64
C LEU A 109 17.25 -3.22 13.09
N ASP A 110 18.47 -2.78 13.41
CA ASP A 110 18.88 -2.31 14.73
C ASP A 110 18.45 -0.86 15.00
N GLY A 111 17.84 -0.21 14.00
CA GLY A 111 17.35 1.15 14.07
C GLY A 111 18.36 2.18 13.58
N ASP A 112 19.47 1.74 12.96
CA ASP A 112 20.46 2.65 12.41
C ASP A 112 19.89 3.41 11.20
N SER A 113 20.02 4.73 11.23
CA SER A 113 19.69 5.57 10.09
C SER A 113 20.58 5.26 8.88
N PRO A 114 20.06 5.44 7.65
CA PRO A 114 20.90 5.35 6.46
C PRO A 114 22.07 6.34 6.53
N ALA A 115 23.21 5.98 5.93
CA ALA A 115 24.32 6.90 5.77
C ALA A 115 23.88 8.13 4.97
N ALA A 116 24.57 9.26 5.12
CA ALA A 116 24.21 10.49 4.40
C ALA A 116 24.18 10.28 2.87
N MET A 117 23.26 10.95 2.17
CA MET A 117 23.02 10.83 0.71
C MET A 117 24.22 11.12 -0.20
N ARG A 118 25.31 11.68 0.35
CA ARG A 118 26.60 11.86 -0.35
C ARG A 118 27.40 10.56 -0.49
N TYR A 119 27.16 9.57 0.36
CA TYR A 119 27.87 8.29 0.34
C TYR A 119 27.11 7.20 -0.42
N THR A 120 25.78 7.17 -0.26
CA THR A 120 24.93 6.15 -0.88
C THR A 120 24.69 6.43 -2.36
N GLU A 121 24.42 5.37 -3.10
CA GLU A 121 24.07 5.42 -4.51
C GLU A 121 22.83 4.57 -4.77
N VAL A 122 22.05 4.93 -5.79
CA VAL A 122 20.78 4.30 -6.13
C VAL A 122 20.60 4.15 -7.63
N ARG A 123 19.76 3.19 -8.02
CA ARG A 123 19.09 3.06 -9.31
C ARG A 123 17.70 2.46 -9.09
N LEU A 124 16.86 2.41 -10.11
CA LEU A 124 15.57 1.71 -9.97
C LEU A 124 15.81 0.21 -9.78
N ALA A 125 15.07 -0.41 -8.86
CA ALA A 125 14.95 -1.86 -8.88
C ALA A 125 14.12 -2.29 -10.11
N PRO A 126 14.26 -3.52 -10.62
CA PRO A 126 13.41 -4.02 -11.71
C PRO A 126 11.90 -3.86 -11.42
N GLU A 127 11.49 -3.90 -10.15
CA GLU A 127 10.11 -3.71 -9.72
C GLU A 127 9.70 -2.22 -9.69
N GLY A 128 10.63 -1.30 -9.45
CA GLY A 128 10.40 0.14 -9.60
C GLY A 128 10.19 0.56 -11.06
N GLU A 129 10.81 -0.14 -12.02
CA GLU A 129 10.55 0.06 -13.45
C GLU A 129 9.14 -0.39 -13.85
N LEU A 130 8.66 -1.50 -13.29
CA LEU A 130 7.29 -1.99 -13.53
C LEU A 130 6.22 -0.98 -13.11
N MET A 131 6.52 -0.11 -12.14
CA MET A 131 5.60 0.97 -11.76
C MET A 131 5.38 1.95 -12.91
N HIS A 132 6.37 2.17 -13.79
CA HIS A 132 6.34 3.12 -14.90
C HIS A 132 6.04 2.50 -16.27
N ALA A 133 5.78 1.19 -16.34
CA ALA A 133 5.54 0.51 -17.60
C ALA A 133 4.43 1.23 -18.40
N ASP A 134 4.69 1.49 -19.68
CA ASP A 134 3.76 2.15 -20.60
C ASP A 134 3.38 3.61 -20.26
N VAL A 135 4.06 4.29 -19.33
CA VAL A 135 3.73 5.70 -18.97
C VAL A 135 3.89 6.67 -20.16
N ASP A 136 4.78 6.36 -21.10
CA ASP A 136 5.05 7.17 -22.30
C ASP A 136 4.01 6.95 -23.42
N GLU A 137 3.06 6.03 -23.23
CA GLU A 137 1.99 5.70 -24.18
C GLU A 137 0.65 6.36 -23.78
N GLU A 138 0.71 7.58 -23.24
CA GLU A 138 -0.46 8.37 -22.82
C GLU A 138 -1.40 7.59 -21.87
N THR A 139 -0.87 6.73 -21.00
CA THR A 139 -1.67 5.84 -20.15
C THR A 139 -2.18 6.48 -18.87
N VAL A 140 -1.54 7.56 -18.42
CA VAL A 140 -1.92 8.30 -17.20
C VAL A 140 -2.05 9.78 -17.49
N ASN A 141 -2.75 10.49 -16.61
CA ASN A 141 -2.84 11.94 -16.69
C ASN A 141 -1.59 12.56 -16.05
N PHE A 142 -0.97 13.47 -16.78
CA PHE A 142 0.07 14.36 -16.28
C PHE A 142 -0.58 15.65 -15.77
N VAL A 143 -0.08 16.16 -14.66
CA VAL A 143 -0.49 17.42 -14.05
C VAL A 143 0.70 18.37 -14.01
N PRO A 144 0.49 19.70 -14.04
CA PRO A 144 1.57 20.65 -13.80
C PRO A 144 2.26 20.36 -12.46
N ASN A 145 3.58 20.55 -12.41
CA ASN A 145 4.33 20.52 -11.16
C ASN A 145 4.04 21.79 -10.33
N PHE A 146 4.69 21.94 -9.17
CA PHE A 146 4.38 22.99 -8.21
C PHE A 146 4.61 24.43 -8.70
N ASP A 147 5.43 24.64 -9.74
CA ASP A 147 5.70 25.94 -10.36
C ASP A 147 5.18 26.04 -11.81
N GLU A 148 4.40 25.05 -12.24
CA GLU A 148 3.82 24.93 -13.59
C GLU A 148 4.82 24.93 -14.76
N SER A 149 6.13 24.78 -14.49
CA SER A 149 7.17 24.74 -15.53
C SER A 149 7.36 23.35 -16.17
N LEU A 150 6.96 22.31 -15.46
CA LEU A 150 7.06 20.91 -15.87
C LEU A 150 5.73 20.19 -15.61
N THR A 151 5.66 18.92 -16.03
CA THR A 151 4.54 18.05 -15.71
C THR A 151 5.01 16.81 -14.96
N GLU A 152 4.13 16.24 -14.14
CA GLU A 152 4.35 15.00 -13.41
C GLU A 152 3.12 14.09 -13.48
N PRO A 153 3.29 12.76 -13.41
CA PRO A 153 2.17 11.83 -13.43
C PRO A 153 1.37 11.93 -12.13
N SER A 154 0.05 12.13 -12.23
CA SER A 154 -0.87 12.11 -11.08
C SER A 154 -0.91 10.76 -10.35
N VAL A 155 -0.71 9.68 -11.11
CA VAL A 155 -0.65 8.28 -10.67
C VAL A 155 0.29 7.53 -11.62
N LEU A 156 0.94 6.47 -11.15
CA LEU A 156 1.73 5.61 -12.05
C LEU A 156 0.88 4.50 -12.70
N PRO A 157 1.26 4.00 -13.89
CA PRO A 157 0.59 2.86 -14.52
C PRO A 157 0.52 1.60 -13.65
N ALA A 158 1.52 1.40 -12.78
CA ALA A 158 1.53 0.42 -11.70
C ALA A 158 1.06 -0.99 -12.13
N VAL A 159 1.90 -1.71 -12.88
CA VAL A 159 1.62 -3.13 -13.21
C VAL A 159 1.64 -4.01 -11.95
N LEU A 160 2.44 -3.60 -10.95
CA LEU A 160 2.50 -4.24 -9.64
C LEU A 160 1.35 -3.72 -8.73
N PRO A 161 0.58 -4.59 -8.05
CA PRO A 161 -0.41 -4.20 -7.03
C PRO A 161 0.29 -3.77 -5.73
N ASN A 162 1.04 -2.67 -5.83
CA ASN A 162 2.02 -2.22 -4.85
C ASN A 162 1.40 -1.88 -3.49
N LEU A 163 0.17 -1.36 -3.44
CA LEU A 163 -0.53 -1.06 -2.18
C LEU A 163 -0.61 -2.30 -1.26
N LEU A 164 -0.93 -3.46 -1.82
CA LEU A 164 -1.07 -4.69 -1.05
C LEU A 164 0.28 -5.38 -0.84
N ILE A 165 1.10 -5.45 -1.89
CA ILE A 165 2.39 -6.13 -1.83
C ILE A 165 3.32 -5.45 -0.82
N ASN A 166 3.45 -4.13 -0.87
CA ASN A 166 4.35 -3.38 -0.01
C ASN A 166 3.68 -2.79 1.23
N GLY A 167 2.35 -2.72 1.24
CA GLY A 167 1.61 -2.06 2.30
C GLY A 167 1.83 -0.55 2.31
N ALA A 168 1.26 0.10 3.32
CA ALA A 168 1.40 1.53 3.53
C ALA A 168 1.14 1.87 4.99
N SER A 169 1.93 2.77 5.56
CA SER A 169 1.68 3.34 6.87
C SER A 169 1.73 4.86 6.80
N GLY A 170 0.86 5.55 7.51
CA GLY A 170 0.81 7.01 7.47
C GLY A 170 -0.18 7.59 8.48
N ILE A 171 0.17 8.75 9.02
CA ILE A 171 -0.66 9.50 9.96
C ILE A 171 -0.99 10.84 9.29
N ALA A 172 -2.27 11.07 9.03
CA ALA A 172 -2.79 12.31 8.47
C ALA A 172 -3.52 13.12 9.56
N VAL A 173 -4.22 14.18 9.18
CA VAL A 173 -5.05 14.94 10.12
C VAL A 173 -6.36 14.19 10.37
N GLY A 174 -6.59 13.74 11.60
CA GLY A 174 -7.82 13.05 12.01
C GLY A 174 -7.96 11.59 11.55
N MET A 175 -6.96 11.04 10.84
CA MET A 175 -6.98 9.67 10.33
C MET A 175 -5.58 9.09 10.20
N ALA A 176 -5.50 7.76 10.12
CA ALA A 176 -4.26 7.04 9.87
C ALA A 176 -4.52 5.88 8.91
N THR A 177 -3.45 5.37 8.30
CA THR A 177 -3.46 4.15 7.48
C THR A 177 -2.36 3.22 7.97
N ASN A 178 -2.64 1.92 7.97
CA ASN A 178 -1.68 0.88 8.32
C ASN A 178 -2.06 -0.43 7.60
N ILE A 179 -1.63 -0.53 6.36
CA ILE A 179 -1.86 -1.64 5.45
C ILE A 179 -0.65 -2.57 5.51
N PRO A 180 -0.81 -3.84 5.94
CA PRO A 180 0.29 -4.76 6.00
C PRO A 180 0.69 -5.25 4.58
N PRO A 181 1.96 -5.60 4.36
CA PRO A 181 2.43 -6.19 3.10
C PRO A 181 1.89 -7.60 2.89
N HIS A 182 1.83 -8.04 1.64
CA HIS A 182 1.35 -9.36 1.21
C HIS A 182 2.34 -10.01 0.25
N ASN A 183 2.24 -11.33 0.12
CA ASN A 183 3.11 -12.09 -0.77
C ASN A 183 2.79 -11.76 -2.24
N PRO A 184 3.81 -11.40 -3.06
CA PRO A 184 3.58 -10.96 -4.43
C PRO A 184 2.97 -12.04 -5.32
N VAL A 185 3.38 -13.31 -5.17
CA VAL A 185 2.88 -14.41 -6.01
C VAL A 185 1.41 -14.66 -5.72
N GLU A 186 1.02 -14.70 -4.44
CA GLU A 186 -0.38 -14.91 -4.04
C GLU A 186 -1.27 -13.74 -4.45
N THR A 187 -0.81 -12.50 -4.27
CA THR A 187 -1.57 -11.31 -4.69
C THR A 187 -1.81 -11.30 -6.19
N LEU A 188 -0.78 -11.56 -7.00
CA LEU A 188 -0.91 -11.55 -8.45
C LEU A 188 -1.78 -12.71 -8.95
N SER A 189 -1.59 -13.92 -8.42
CA SER A 189 -2.37 -15.10 -8.80
C SER A 189 -3.86 -14.90 -8.48
N LEU A 190 -4.16 -14.38 -7.28
CA LEU A 190 -5.54 -14.13 -6.87
C LEU A 190 -6.20 -13.02 -7.71
N LEU A 191 -5.48 -11.95 -8.05
CA LEU A 191 -6.01 -10.89 -8.93
C LEU A 191 -6.26 -11.38 -10.35
N SER A 192 -5.37 -12.23 -10.89
CA SER A 192 -5.55 -12.84 -12.21
C SER A 192 -6.80 -13.73 -12.25
N GLU A 193 -7.01 -14.54 -11.21
CA GLU A 193 -8.21 -15.36 -11.07
C GLU A 193 -9.47 -14.51 -10.86
N TYR A 194 -9.38 -13.42 -10.10
CA TYR A 194 -10.48 -12.48 -9.89
C TYR A 194 -10.98 -11.87 -11.21
N LEU A 195 -10.09 -11.66 -12.20
CA LEU A 195 -10.41 -11.12 -13.52
C LEU A 195 -11.08 -12.10 -14.49
N ARG A 196 -10.94 -13.41 -14.30
CA ARG A 196 -11.29 -14.43 -15.32
C ARG A 196 -12.75 -14.89 -15.33
N ASP A 197 -13.65 -14.16 -14.66
CA ASP A 197 -15.04 -14.54 -14.37
C ASP A 197 -15.11 -15.92 -13.69
N GLY A 198 -15.22 -15.95 -12.36
CA GLY A 198 -15.39 -17.22 -11.63
C GLY A 198 -15.16 -17.21 -10.12
N CYS A 199 -14.67 -16.14 -9.51
CA CYS A 199 -14.61 -16.08 -8.05
C CYS A 199 -15.88 -15.45 -7.49
N SER A 200 -16.72 -16.26 -6.85
CA SER A 200 -17.60 -15.75 -5.79
C SER A 200 -16.69 -15.11 -4.75
N TRP A 201 -16.65 -13.78 -4.68
CA TRP A 201 -15.87 -13.12 -3.64
C TRP A 201 -16.37 -13.56 -2.27
N SER A 202 -15.59 -14.39 -1.59
CA SER A 202 -15.77 -14.70 -0.18
C SER A 202 -14.40 -14.66 0.49
N VAL A 203 -14.38 -14.17 1.72
CA VAL A 203 -13.14 -14.12 2.51
C VAL A 203 -12.60 -15.52 2.77
N SER A 204 -13.47 -16.54 2.79
CA SER A 204 -13.05 -17.95 2.90
C SER A 204 -12.27 -18.42 1.67
N GLU A 205 -12.73 -18.11 0.45
CA GLU A 205 -12.00 -18.45 -0.77
C GLU A 205 -10.69 -17.68 -0.85
N THR A 206 -10.71 -16.37 -0.54
CA THR A 206 -9.51 -15.54 -0.50
C THR A 206 -8.47 -16.08 0.48
N ALA A 207 -8.89 -16.47 1.69
CA ALA A 207 -8.00 -17.03 2.70
C ALA A 207 -7.34 -18.36 2.27
N SER A 208 -7.93 -19.10 1.32
CA SER A 208 -7.32 -20.33 0.80
C SER A 208 -6.14 -20.08 -0.15
N ARG A 209 -6.07 -18.89 -0.77
CA ARG A 209 -5.06 -18.52 -1.78
C ARG A 209 -4.12 -17.41 -1.30
N MET A 210 -4.63 -16.51 -0.47
CA MET A 210 -3.91 -15.47 0.25
C MET A 210 -4.27 -15.58 1.74
N PRO A 211 -3.56 -16.44 2.50
CA PRO A 211 -3.91 -16.74 3.89
C PRO A 211 -3.84 -15.53 4.83
N GLY A 212 -3.02 -14.55 4.49
CA GLY A 212 -2.81 -13.35 5.28
C GLY A 212 -1.59 -12.55 4.84
N PRO A 213 -1.23 -11.51 5.60
CA PRO A 213 -0.03 -10.72 5.38
C PRO A 213 1.26 -11.54 5.32
N ASP A 214 2.26 -11.00 4.60
CA ASP A 214 3.62 -11.56 4.48
C ASP A 214 4.63 -10.44 4.68
N PHE A 215 5.20 -10.37 5.89
CA PHE A 215 6.10 -9.29 6.29
C PHE A 215 7.53 -9.51 5.78
N PRO A 216 8.25 -8.44 5.42
CA PRO A 216 9.65 -8.54 4.98
C PRO A 216 10.56 -9.17 6.03
N THR A 217 10.27 -9.00 7.32
CA THR A 217 11.04 -9.54 8.46
C THR A 217 10.62 -10.94 8.89
N GLY A 218 9.64 -11.56 8.21
CA GLY A 218 9.10 -12.86 8.59
C GLY A 218 8.18 -12.78 9.81
N GLY A 219 8.46 -13.59 10.83
CA GLY A 219 7.71 -13.72 12.06
C GLY A 219 6.54 -14.70 11.97
N GLU A 220 5.73 -14.68 13.02
CA GLU A 220 4.55 -15.54 13.17
C GLU A 220 3.32 -14.69 13.48
N ILE A 221 2.25 -14.89 12.70
CA ILE A 221 0.93 -14.37 13.00
C ILE A 221 0.18 -15.42 13.82
N VAL A 222 -0.40 -15.02 14.95
CA VAL A 222 -1.23 -15.89 15.79
C VAL A 222 -2.70 -15.53 15.58
N GLY A 223 -3.47 -16.50 15.09
CA GLY A 223 -4.89 -16.35 14.82
C GLY A 223 -5.21 -15.68 13.48
N THR A 224 -6.28 -16.15 12.84
CA THR A 224 -6.75 -15.59 11.55
C THR A 224 -7.97 -14.69 11.68
N THR A 225 -8.61 -14.63 12.85
CA THR A 225 -9.88 -13.91 13.05
C THR A 225 -9.75 -12.43 12.71
N GLY A 226 -8.69 -11.77 13.20
CA GLY A 226 -8.42 -10.37 12.89
C GLY A 226 -8.03 -10.11 11.45
N ILE A 227 -7.43 -11.09 10.75
CA ILE A 227 -7.11 -10.99 9.32
C ILE A 227 -8.41 -10.99 8.51
N ARG A 228 -9.35 -11.90 8.85
CA ARG A 228 -10.67 -11.96 8.20
C ARG A 228 -11.44 -10.66 8.40
N GLU A 229 -11.52 -10.16 9.64
CA GLU A 229 -12.18 -8.88 9.95
C GLU A 229 -11.56 -7.73 9.14
N MET A 230 -10.23 -7.69 9.03
CA MET A 230 -9.51 -6.69 8.23
C MET A 230 -9.89 -6.77 6.75
N TYR A 231 -9.98 -7.97 6.18
CA TYR A 231 -10.37 -8.13 4.77
C TYR A 231 -11.85 -7.79 4.51
N GLU A 232 -12.73 -8.03 5.48
CA GLU A 232 -14.18 -7.76 5.36
C GLU A 232 -14.57 -6.30 5.62
N THR A 233 -13.89 -5.62 6.54
CA THR A 233 -14.29 -4.29 7.02
C THR A 233 -13.26 -3.20 6.74
N GLY A 234 -12.05 -3.59 6.35
CA GLY A 234 -10.90 -2.71 6.26
C GLY A 234 -10.18 -2.47 7.59
N ARG A 235 -10.66 -3.03 8.71
CA ARG A 235 -10.02 -2.91 10.02
C ARG A 235 -9.95 -4.25 10.73
N GLY A 236 -8.83 -4.51 11.38
CA GLY A 236 -8.68 -5.74 12.16
C GLY A 236 -7.40 -5.71 12.96
N LYS A 237 -7.31 -6.60 13.95
CA LYS A 237 -6.14 -6.70 14.82
C LYS A 237 -5.73 -8.15 14.95
N PHE A 238 -4.44 -8.42 14.77
CA PHE A 238 -3.88 -9.76 14.97
C PHE A 238 -2.54 -9.65 15.69
N THR A 239 -2.15 -10.74 16.35
CA THR A 239 -0.86 -10.80 17.03
C THR A 239 0.23 -11.12 16.01
N LEU A 240 1.30 -10.33 16.00
CA LEU A 240 2.50 -10.57 15.24
C LEU A 240 3.66 -10.73 16.24
N ARG A 241 4.35 -11.85 16.18
CA ARG A 241 5.49 -12.14 17.06
C ARG A 241 6.71 -12.60 16.27
N GLY A 242 7.87 -12.44 16.88
CA GLY A 242 9.13 -12.96 16.37
C GLY A 242 9.18 -14.48 16.48
N LYS A 243 10.06 -15.09 15.70
CA LYS A 243 10.23 -16.54 15.69
C LYS A 243 11.30 -16.96 16.69
N THR A 244 10.96 -17.93 17.52
CA THR A 244 11.85 -18.48 18.53
C THR A 244 11.96 -19.99 18.41
N HIS A 245 13.13 -20.53 18.76
CA HIS A 245 13.30 -21.96 18.97
C HIS A 245 14.22 -22.22 20.16
N ILE A 246 14.13 -23.44 20.71
CA ILE A 246 14.92 -23.87 21.85
C ILE A 246 16.03 -24.79 21.36
N GLU A 247 17.28 -24.47 21.70
CA GLU A 247 18.45 -25.33 21.46
C GLU A 247 18.93 -25.91 22.79
N GLU A 248 19.32 -27.19 22.77
CA GLU A 248 19.95 -27.85 23.92
C GLU A 248 21.44 -28.05 23.64
N THR A 249 22.27 -27.65 24.60
CA THR A 249 23.71 -27.95 24.62
C THR A 249 24.03 -28.95 25.72
N LYS A 250 25.29 -29.41 25.80
CA LYS A 250 25.72 -30.37 26.83
C LYS A 250 25.33 -29.94 28.25
N ASN A 251 25.44 -28.64 28.57
CA ASN A 251 25.25 -28.13 29.93
C ASN A 251 24.22 -26.98 30.07
N ARG A 252 23.61 -26.51 28.96
CA ARG A 252 22.74 -25.31 28.95
C ARG A 252 21.54 -25.49 28.00
N TYR A 253 20.47 -24.74 28.26
CA TYR A 253 19.42 -24.46 27.27
C TYR A 253 19.59 -23.05 26.71
N LEU A 254 19.25 -22.88 25.44
CA LEU A 254 19.24 -21.58 24.75
C LEU A 254 17.84 -21.34 24.20
N VAL A 255 17.27 -20.18 24.47
CA VAL A 255 16.12 -19.66 23.70
C VAL A 255 16.70 -18.70 22.67
N VAL A 256 16.50 -19.02 21.39
CA VAL A 256 17.10 -18.29 20.27
C VAL A 256 16.00 -17.61 19.48
N VAL A 257 16.10 -16.29 19.31
CA VAL A 257 15.24 -15.50 18.43
C VAL A 257 15.91 -15.43 17.06
N THR A 258 15.18 -15.84 16.02
CA THR A 258 15.69 -15.89 14.62
C THR A 258 15.01 -14.88 13.70
N GLU A 259 13.81 -14.42 14.05
CA GLU A 259 13.05 -13.45 13.27
C GLU A 259 12.37 -12.46 14.21
N ILE A 260 12.31 -11.20 13.80
CA ILE A 260 11.82 -10.08 14.61
C ILE A 260 10.50 -9.55 14.03
N PRO A 261 9.50 -9.23 14.86
CA PRO A 261 8.23 -8.72 14.35
C PRO A 261 8.40 -7.38 13.63
N TYR A 262 7.64 -7.20 12.55
CA TYR A 262 7.71 -6.02 11.70
C TYR A 262 7.43 -4.73 12.48
N GLY A 263 8.29 -3.73 12.27
CA GLY A 263 8.21 -2.42 12.95
C GLY A 263 8.82 -2.38 14.34
N ALA A 264 9.33 -3.50 14.87
CA ALA A 264 10.13 -3.51 16.09
C ALA A 264 11.63 -3.39 15.78
N THR A 265 12.40 -2.96 16.78
CA THR A 265 13.86 -2.77 16.67
C THR A 265 14.57 -3.84 17.49
N LYS A 266 15.57 -4.51 16.90
CA LYS A 266 16.31 -5.60 17.58
C LYS A 266 16.96 -5.14 18.88
N SER A 267 17.71 -4.04 18.84
CA SER A 267 18.37 -3.44 20.00
C SER A 267 17.42 -3.18 21.17
N ARG A 268 16.20 -2.71 20.87
CA ARG A 268 15.15 -2.48 21.86
C ARG A 268 14.59 -3.77 22.44
N ILE A 269 14.37 -4.79 21.61
CA ILE A 269 13.91 -6.11 22.07
C ILE A 269 14.95 -6.75 22.99
N VAL A 270 16.23 -6.72 22.61
CA VAL A 270 17.33 -7.24 23.44
C VAL A 270 17.37 -6.55 24.80
N ALA A 271 17.28 -5.21 24.82
CA ALA A 271 17.25 -4.44 26.07
C ALA A 271 16.04 -4.79 26.94
N GLN A 272 14.84 -4.91 26.35
CA GLN A 272 13.63 -5.28 27.08
C GLN A 272 13.69 -6.72 27.63
N ILE A 273 14.28 -7.66 26.88
CA ILE A 273 14.46 -9.03 27.36
C ILE A 273 15.35 -9.01 28.60
N ALA A 274 16.51 -8.34 28.56
CA ALA A 274 17.41 -8.24 29.70
C ALA A 274 16.72 -7.60 30.92
N GLU A 275 16.06 -6.45 30.73
CA GLU A 275 15.31 -5.75 31.77
C GLU A 275 14.22 -6.63 32.40
N LYS A 276 13.42 -7.35 31.60
CA LYS A 276 12.31 -8.17 32.11
C LYS A 276 12.76 -9.45 32.79
N LEU A 277 13.91 -10.01 32.40
CA LEU A 277 14.51 -11.16 33.09
C LEU A 277 15.02 -10.75 34.47
N ASP A 278 15.64 -9.58 34.59
CA ASP A 278 16.12 -9.02 35.86
C ASP A 278 14.95 -8.59 36.76
N GLU A 279 13.97 -7.84 36.25
CA GLU A 279 12.79 -7.38 37.03
C GLU A 279 11.99 -8.53 37.64
N LYS A 280 11.81 -9.63 36.89
CA LYS A 280 11.08 -10.81 37.38
C LYS A 280 11.94 -11.77 38.18
N ASN A 281 13.21 -11.43 38.38
CA ASN A 281 14.17 -12.22 39.14
C ASN A 281 14.22 -13.69 38.65
N VAL A 282 14.28 -13.87 37.32
CA VAL A 282 14.22 -15.21 36.70
C VAL A 282 15.51 -15.96 37.03
N GLU A 283 15.43 -16.95 37.92
CA GLU A 283 16.60 -17.71 38.34
C GLU A 283 17.19 -18.57 37.20
N GLY A 284 18.52 -18.57 37.12
CA GLY A 284 19.29 -19.45 36.24
C GLY A 284 19.51 -18.93 34.81
N ILE A 285 19.13 -17.69 34.51
CA ILE A 285 19.63 -16.97 33.34
C ILE A 285 21.14 -16.74 33.50
N VAL A 286 21.90 -17.01 32.44
CA VAL A 286 23.35 -16.85 32.40
C VAL A 286 23.70 -15.51 31.74
N THR A 287 23.16 -15.28 30.54
CA THR A 287 23.43 -14.07 29.76
C THR A 287 22.49 -13.96 28.57
N VAL A 288 22.33 -12.72 28.07
CA VAL A 288 21.65 -12.40 26.81
C VAL A 288 22.71 -11.87 25.85
N ARG A 289 22.81 -12.46 24.65
CA ARG A 289 23.78 -12.08 23.62
C ARG A 289 23.09 -11.84 22.28
N ASP A 290 23.59 -10.86 21.55
CA ASP A 290 23.25 -10.69 20.14
C ASP A 290 24.38 -11.31 19.29
N GLU A 291 24.09 -12.44 18.66
CA GLU A 291 24.98 -13.19 17.77
C GLU A 291 24.55 -13.00 16.30
N SER A 292 23.78 -11.95 16.00
CA SER A 292 23.34 -11.63 14.64
C SER A 292 24.51 -11.26 13.74
N ASP A 293 24.45 -11.69 12.49
CA ASP A 293 25.45 -11.40 11.48
C ASP A 293 24.80 -10.96 10.15
N ARG A 294 25.58 -10.95 9.06
CA ARG A 294 25.07 -10.57 7.73
C ARG A 294 24.12 -11.62 7.14
N THR A 295 24.05 -12.81 7.71
CA THR A 295 23.29 -13.96 7.21
C THR A 295 21.97 -14.16 7.94
N GLY A 296 21.81 -13.60 9.14
CA GLY A 296 20.52 -13.58 9.83
C GLY A 296 20.59 -13.01 11.25
N ASP A 297 19.41 -12.73 11.81
CA ASP A 297 19.28 -12.34 13.21
C ASP A 297 19.41 -13.57 14.11
N ARG A 298 20.16 -13.43 15.21
CA ARG A 298 20.31 -14.49 16.20
C ARG A 298 20.53 -13.91 17.59
N VAL A 299 19.43 -13.65 18.31
CA VAL A 299 19.49 -13.22 19.72
C VAL A 299 19.36 -14.44 20.63
N VAL A 300 20.29 -14.60 21.55
CA VAL A 300 20.41 -15.78 22.42
C VAL A 300 20.18 -15.41 23.87
N VAL A 301 19.27 -16.13 24.51
CA VAL A 301 19.12 -16.15 25.97
C VAL A 301 19.65 -17.47 26.49
N GLU A 302 20.81 -17.45 27.13
CA GLU A 302 21.45 -18.65 27.69
C GLU A 302 21.00 -18.86 29.14
N MET A 303 20.63 -20.10 29.49
CA MET A 303 20.19 -20.47 30.83
C MET A 303 20.74 -21.83 31.32
N GLN A 304 20.75 -22.02 32.64
CA GLN A 304 21.08 -23.27 33.31
C GLN A 304 20.05 -24.36 32.96
N LYS A 305 20.45 -25.65 32.93
CA LYS A 305 19.53 -26.77 32.65
C LYS A 305 18.38 -26.93 33.64
N LYS A 306 18.47 -26.31 34.82
CA LYS A 306 17.40 -26.32 35.83
C LYS A 306 16.26 -25.34 35.51
N THR A 307 16.51 -24.37 34.64
CA THR A 307 15.54 -23.35 34.23
C THR A 307 14.71 -23.89 33.07
N ASP A 308 13.38 -23.74 33.14
CA ASP A 308 12.48 -24.18 32.07
C ASP A 308 12.55 -23.20 30.87
N PRO A 309 13.09 -23.63 29.70
CA PRO A 309 13.22 -22.75 28.54
C PRO A 309 11.87 -22.30 27.97
N LYS A 310 10.81 -23.10 28.13
CA LYS A 310 9.46 -22.72 27.65
C LYS A 310 8.86 -21.61 28.48
N ALA A 311 9.13 -21.59 29.79
CA ALA A 311 8.69 -20.50 30.66
C ALA A 311 9.39 -19.18 30.31
N VAL A 312 10.69 -19.23 30.00
CA VAL A 312 11.46 -18.06 29.56
C VAL A 312 10.98 -17.56 28.20
N GLU A 313 10.78 -18.46 27.23
CA GLU A 313 10.20 -18.11 25.92
C GLU A 313 8.83 -17.44 26.05
N ALA A 314 7.93 -18.00 26.86
CA ALA A 314 6.61 -17.41 27.11
C ALA A 314 6.71 -16.04 27.79
N LEU A 315 7.69 -15.83 28.66
CA LEU A 315 7.95 -14.53 29.26
C LEU A 315 8.45 -13.51 28.22
N MET A 316 9.41 -13.91 27.37
CA MET A 316 9.94 -13.05 26.30
C MET A 316 8.80 -12.57 25.39
N HIS A 317 7.91 -13.47 24.96
CA HIS A 317 6.75 -13.10 24.15
C HIS A 317 5.76 -12.20 24.91
N SER A 318 5.42 -12.52 26.16
CA SER A 318 4.35 -11.79 26.87
C SER A 318 4.77 -10.44 27.47
N ALA A 319 6.07 -10.20 27.68
CA ALA A 319 6.55 -9.02 28.41
C ALA A 319 7.43 -8.07 27.58
N THR A 320 7.70 -8.39 26.32
CA THR A 320 8.57 -7.58 25.44
C THR A 320 7.90 -7.32 24.09
N GLN A 321 8.50 -6.44 23.28
CA GLN A 321 8.07 -6.20 21.90
C GLN A 321 8.35 -7.37 20.94
N LEU A 322 8.88 -8.50 21.42
CA LEU A 322 9.00 -9.73 20.63
C LEU A 322 7.62 -10.26 20.20
N SER A 323 6.54 -9.92 20.90
CA SER A 323 5.16 -10.14 20.46
C SER A 323 4.37 -8.85 20.61
N GLY A 324 3.64 -8.46 19.57
CA GLY A 324 2.85 -7.24 19.53
C GLY A 324 1.51 -7.44 18.82
N THR A 325 0.64 -6.43 18.92
CA THR A 325 -0.59 -6.37 18.13
C THR A 325 -0.36 -5.52 16.89
N PHE A 326 -0.59 -6.08 15.71
CA PHE A 326 -0.65 -5.31 14.48
C PHE A 326 -2.09 -4.84 14.26
N GLY A 327 -2.30 -3.53 14.25
CA GLY A 327 -3.60 -2.92 13.94
C GLY A 327 -3.70 -2.60 12.44
N GLY A 328 -4.34 -3.48 11.68
CA GLY A 328 -4.63 -3.27 10.27
C GLY A 328 -5.71 -2.20 10.07
N ASN A 329 -5.42 -1.23 9.21
CA ASN A 329 -6.36 -0.19 8.81
C ASN A 329 -6.15 0.14 7.32
N LEU A 330 -7.00 -0.44 6.49
CA LEU A 330 -7.00 -0.36 5.04
C LEU A 330 -7.60 0.98 4.57
N LEU A 331 -6.84 2.06 4.77
CA LEU A 331 -7.25 3.41 4.40
C LEU A 331 -6.35 3.96 3.29
N ALA A 332 -6.94 4.35 2.17
CA ALA A 332 -6.24 4.91 1.01
C ALA A 332 -7.10 5.99 0.31
N LEU A 333 -6.50 6.75 -0.60
CA LEU A 333 -7.22 7.71 -1.44
C LEU A 333 -7.85 6.98 -2.62
N ALA A 334 -9.18 7.05 -2.73
CA ALA A 334 -9.94 6.53 -3.87
C ALA A 334 -10.71 7.69 -4.51
N GLY A 335 -10.33 8.05 -5.74
CA GLY A 335 -10.88 9.23 -6.42
C GLY A 335 -10.54 10.55 -5.72
N GLY A 336 -9.37 10.63 -5.09
CA GLY A 336 -8.91 11.82 -4.36
C GLY A 336 -9.46 11.98 -2.93
N ALA A 337 -10.34 11.10 -2.47
CA ALA A 337 -10.91 11.14 -1.13
C ALA A 337 -10.44 9.95 -0.28
N PRO A 338 -10.14 10.14 1.02
CA PRO A 338 -9.78 9.05 1.92
C PRO A 338 -10.97 8.12 2.14
N ARG A 339 -10.76 6.81 1.97
CA ARG A 339 -11.77 5.77 2.23
C ARG A 339 -11.15 4.62 3.00
N THR A 340 -11.89 4.11 3.98
CA THR A 340 -11.61 2.78 4.54
C THR A 340 -12.18 1.76 3.56
N MET A 341 -11.36 0.80 3.16
CA MET A 341 -11.63 -0.11 2.04
C MET A 341 -11.57 -1.55 2.52
N THR A 342 -12.49 -2.37 2.05
CA THR A 342 -12.35 -3.83 2.16
C THR A 342 -11.24 -4.33 1.24
N LEU A 343 -10.80 -5.58 1.39
CA LEU A 343 -9.84 -6.16 0.44
C LEU A 343 -10.42 -6.20 -0.99
N LYS A 344 -11.73 -6.43 -1.12
CA LYS A 344 -12.44 -6.39 -2.40
C LYS A 344 -12.36 -5.00 -3.04
N ASP A 345 -12.59 -3.94 -2.27
CA ASP A 345 -12.54 -2.57 -2.79
C ASP A 345 -11.14 -2.23 -3.31
N ILE A 346 -10.08 -2.72 -2.65
CA ILE A 346 -8.70 -2.55 -3.12
C ILE A 346 -8.48 -3.28 -4.44
N PHE A 347 -8.97 -4.52 -4.56
CA PHE A 347 -8.90 -5.28 -5.83
C PHE A 347 -9.66 -4.57 -6.95
N ASP A 348 -10.88 -4.11 -6.68
CA ASP A 348 -11.70 -3.38 -7.66
C ASP A 348 -11.00 -2.08 -8.09
N CYS A 349 -10.36 -1.36 -7.17
CA CYS A 349 -9.62 -0.15 -7.49
C CYS A 349 -8.40 -0.44 -8.38
N PHE A 350 -7.60 -1.44 -8.02
CA PHE A 350 -6.42 -1.82 -8.80
C PHE A 350 -6.79 -2.37 -10.18
N VAL A 351 -7.78 -3.27 -10.25
CA VAL A 351 -8.30 -3.83 -11.51
C VAL A 351 -8.90 -2.74 -12.39
N GLY A 352 -9.71 -1.85 -11.82
CA GLY A 352 -10.27 -0.70 -12.54
C GLY A 352 -9.17 0.18 -13.14
N HIS A 353 -8.11 0.46 -12.37
CA HIS A 353 -6.93 1.17 -12.86
C HIS A 353 -6.24 0.43 -13.98
N ARG A 354 -5.92 -0.86 -13.81
CA ARG A 354 -5.27 -1.67 -14.87
C ARG A 354 -6.09 -1.75 -16.15
N ARG A 355 -7.41 -1.87 -16.05
CA ARG A 355 -8.31 -1.85 -17.21
C ARG A 355 -8.20 -0.54 -17.98
N GLU A 356 -8.14 0.58 -17.27
CA GLU A 356 -8.00 1.90 -17.88
C GLU A 356 -6.61 2.09 -18.51
N ILE A 357 -5.54 1.67 -17.84
CA ILE A 357 -4.18 1.71 -18.40
C ILE A 357 -4.11 0.90 -19.69
N VAL A 358 -4.59 -0.35 -19.68
CA VAL A 358 -4.55 -1.22 -20.86
C VAL A 358 -5.43 -0.67 -21.99
N ARG A 359 -6.59 -0.08 -21.67
CA ARG A 359 -7.43 0.61 -22.67
C ARG A 359 -6.68 1.76 -23.33
N ARG A 360 -6.18 2.73 -22.55
CA ARG A 360 -5.48 3.92 -23.07
C ARG A 360 -4.24 3.55 -23.88
N ARG A 361 -3.47 2.58 -23.39
CA ARG A 361 -2.33 2.01 -24.12
C ARG A 361 -2.74 1.42 -25.47
N THR A 362 -3.85 0.68 -25.49
CA THR A 362 -4.38 0.05 -26.72
C THR A 362 -4.89 1.11 -27.69
N GLU A 363 -5.54 2.17 -27.21
CA GLU A 363 -5.97 3.32 -28.02
C GLU A 363 -4.79 4.09 -28.62
N PHE A 364 -3.75 4.32 -27.82
CA PHE A 364 -2.51 4.96 -28.28
C PHE A 364 -1.83 4.14 -29.39
N ARG A 365 -1.65 2.83 -29.16
CA ARG A 365 -1.08 1.90 -30.14
C ARG A 365 -1.95 1.80 -31.40
N LEU A 366 -3.28 1.77 -31.26
CA LEU A 366 -4.22 1.78 -32.37
C LEU A 366 -4.06 3.04 -33.23
N LYS A 367 -4.08 4.22 -32.61
CA LYS A 367 -3.91 5.51 -33.32
C LYS A 367 -2.56 5.58 -34.04
N ARG A 368 -1.49 5.12 -33.40
CA ARG A 368 -0.15 5.04 -34.01
C ARG A 368 -0.14 4.12 -35.22
N ASP A 369 -0.70 2.92 -35.08
CA ASP A 369 -0.65 1.89 -36.12
C ASP A 369 -1.59 2.25 -37.29
N GLU A 370 -2.76 2.87 -37.04
CA GLU A 370 -3.65 3.41 -38.07
C GLU A 370 -3.01 4.56 -38.85
N ALA A 371 -2.36 5.50 -38.14
CA ALA A 371 -1.60 6.57 -38.79
C ALA A 371 -0.47 6.01 -39.66
N ARG A 372 0.23 4.97 -39.19
CA ARG A 372 1.28 4.32 -39.97
C ARG A 372 0.73 3.56 -41.17
N LEU A 373 -0.38 2.82 -41.01
CA LEU A 373 -1.04 2.10 -42.10
C LEU A 373 -1.45 3.06 -43.21
N HIS A 374 -2.05 4.20 -42.85
CA HIS A 374 -2.44 5.25 -43.80
C HIS A 374 -1.25 5.74 -44.64
N ILE A 375 -0.08 5.93 -44.04
CA ILE A 375 1.14 6.28 -44.78
C ILE A 375 1.60 5.16 -45.70
N VAL A 376 1.65 3.91 -45.20
CA VAL A 376 2.09 2.75 -46.00
C VAL A 376 1.19 2.52 -47.21
N GLU A 377 -0.12 2.71 -47.07
CA GLU A 377 -1.08 2.63 -48.19
C GLU A 377 -0.84 3.73 -49.23
N GLY A 378 -0.52 4.95 -48.79
CA GLY A 378 -0.13 6.04 -49.68
C GLY A 378 1.16 5.73 -50.45
N LEU A 379 2.17 5.19 -49.77
CA LEU A 379 3.44 4.81 -50.38
C LEU A 379 3.28 3.65 -51.39
N LEU A 380 2.52 2.61 -51.04
CA LEU A 380 2.25 1.49 -51.96
C LEU A 380 1.51 1.99 -53.21
N LYS A 381 0.45 2.78 -53.04
CA LYS A 381 -0.27 3.38 -54.16
C LYS A 381 0.64 4.28 -54.98
N ALA A 382 1.53 5.06 -54.36
CA ALA A 382 2.47 5.91 -55.06
C ALA A 382 3.51 5.11 -55.88
N LEU A 383 3.97 3.97 -55.37
CA LEU A 383 4.87 3.08 -56.11
C LEU A 383 4.18 2.46 -57.34
N ASP A 384 2.87 2.20 -57.26
CA ASP A 384 2.10 1.67 -58.40
C ASP A 384 1.94 2.68 -59.54
N ILE A 385 1.98 4.00 -59.26
CA ILE A 385 1.87 5.10 -60.25
C ILE A 385 3.10 6.02 -60.25
N LEU A 386 4.28 5.44 -60.02
CA LEU A 386 5.51 6.19 -59.75
C LEU A 386 5.88 7.17 -60.87
N ASP A 387 5.76 6.77 -62.13
CA ASP A 387 6.15 7.60 -63.28
C ASP A 387 5.32 8.89 -63.36
N GLU A 388 4.02 8.80 -63.07
CA GLU A 388 3.10 9.94 -63.04
C GLU A 388 3.40 10.89 -61.87
N ILE A 389 3.74 10.32 -60.71
CA ILE A 389 4.15 11.07 -59.53
C ILE A 389 5.46 11.82 -59.78
N VAL A 390 6.47 11.15 -60.37
CA VAL A 390 7.75 11.78 -60.72
C VAL A 390 7.55 12.87 -61.77
N ALA A 391 6.69 12.64 -62.77
CA ALA A 391 6.36 13.65 -63.77
C ALA A 391 5.71 14.89 -63.16
N LEU A 392 4.74 14.71 -62.25
CA LEU A 392 4.13 15.81 -61.49
C LEU A 392 5.19 16.58 -60.69
N ILE A 393 6.00 15.88 -59.89
CA ILE A 393 7.01 16.51 -59.02
C ILE A 393 8.02 17.29 -59.84
N ARG A 394 8.48 16.76 -60.99
CA ARG A 394 9.41 17.45 -61.90
C ARG A 394 8.80 18.68 -62.57
N ALA A 395 7.49 18.70 -62.78
CA ALA A 395 6.77 19.82 -63.40
C ALA A 395 6.43 20.93 -62.40
N SER A 396 6.36 20.64 -61.10
CA SER A 396 6.08 21.61 -60.05
C SER A 396 7.25 22.56 -59.79
N LYS A 397 6.96 23.83 -59.50
CA LYS A 397 7.96 24.88 -59.24
C LYS A 397 8.38 24.96 -57.77
N SER A 398 7.62 24.31 -56.87
CA SER A 398 7.91 24.28 -55.44
C SER A 398 7.40 22.99 -54.79
N VAL A 399 7.91 22.67 -53.60
CA VAL A 399 7.45 21.54 -52.78
C VAL A 399 5.96 21.70 -52.42
N ALA A 400 5.51 22.92 -52.14
CA ALA A 400 4.12 23.21 -51.83
C ALA A 400 3.19 22.91 -53.03
N GLU A 401 3.62 23.26 -54.24
CA GLU A 401 2.87 22.98 -55.47
C GLU A 401 2.84 21.47 -55.78
N ALA A 402 3.96 20.76 -55.59
CA ALA A 402 4.02 19.31 -55.76
C ALA A 402 3.09 18.60 -54.77
N LYS A 403 3.10 19.03 -53.50
CA LYS A 403 2.22 18.52 -52.45
C LYS A 403 0.75 18.74 -52.77
N ALA A 404 0.37 19.96 -53.19
CA ALA A 404 -1.00 20.26 -53.62
C ALA A 404 -1.41 19.39 -54.82
N GLY A 405 -0.53 19.22 -55.80
CA GLY A 405 -0.77 18.35 -56.95
C GLY A 405 -0.99 16.88 -56.58
N LEU A 406 -0.23 16.35 -55.61
CA LEU A 406 -0.41 14.98 -55.09
C LEU A 406 -1.78 14.81 -54.42
N VAL A 407 -2.22 15.82 -53.67
CA VAL A 407 -3.54 15.82 -53.02
C VAL A 407 -4.66 15.92 -54.06
N ASP A 408 -4.63 16.96 -54.90
CA ASP A 408 -5.74 17.31 -55.77
C ASP A 408 -5.91 16.33 -56.95
N ARG A 409 -4.81 15.83 -57.53
CA ARG A 409 -4.86 14.99 -58.74
C ARG A 409 -4.94 13.50 -58.44
N PHE A 410 -4.26 13.06 -57.38
CA PHE A 410 -4.13 11.63 -57.06
C PHE A 410 -4.90 11.22 -55.81
N GLY A 411 -5.55 12.17 -55.14
CA GLY A 411 -6.39 11.93 -53.96
C GLY A 411 -5.61 11.45 -52.74
N PHE A 412 -4.32 11.78 -52.64
CA PHE A 412 -3.55 11.52 -51.44
C PHE A 412 -3.95 12.48 -50.33
N SER A 413 -3.93 12.04 -49.08
CA SER A 413 -3.99 12.97 -47.96
C SER A 413 -2.73 13.84 -47.88
N VAL A 414 -2.83 14.95 -47.15
CA VAL A 414 -1.71 15.86 -46.87
C VAL A 414 -0.49 15.11 -46.28
N LEU A 415 -0.72 14.19 -45.33
CA LEU A 415 0.33 13.40 -44.67
C LEU A 415 0.96 12.37 -45.62
N GLN A 416 0.15 11.73 -46.47
CA GLN A 416 0.67 10.80 -47.48
C GLN A 416 1.51 11.55 -48.51
N ALA A 417 1.06 12.71 -48.98
CA ALA A 417 1.80 13.54 -49.93
C ALA A 417 3.16 13.98 -49.37
N GLU A 418 3.24 14.36 -48.09
CA GLU A 418 4.51 14.64 -47.41
C GLU A 418 5.42 13.41 -47.40
N ALA A 419 4.91 12.25 -46.96
CA ALA A 419 5.69 11.02 -46.90
C ALA A 419 6.19 10.55 -48.29
N ILE A 420 5.42 10.78 -49.35
CA ILE A 420 5.82 10.49 -50.74
C ILE A 420 6.97 11.42 -51.17
N LEU A 421 6.89 12.71 -50.85
CA LEU A 421 7.94 13.68 -51.19
C LEU A 421 9.24 13.43 -50.41
N GLU A 422 9.15 12.90 -49.20
CA GLU A 422 10.31 12.50 -48.37
C GLU A 422 10.87 11.11 -48.72
N MET A 423 10.24 10.40 -49.65
CA MET A 423 10.65 9.06 -50.04
C MET A 423 12.05 9.11 -50.69
N ARG A 424 12.97 8.29 -50.17
CA ARG A 424 14.31 8.13 -50.75
C ARG A 424 14.26 7.21 -51.97
N LEU A 425 15.05 7.50 -52.99
CA LEU A 425 15.16 6.67 -54.22
C LEU A 425 15.49 5.19 -53.91
N SER A 426 16.18 4.90 -52.80
CA SER A 426 16.45 3.52 -52.37
C SER A 426 15.19 2.71 -52.08
N ARG A 427 14.06 3.35 -51.77
CA ARG A 427 12.76 2.70 -51.51
C ARG A 427 12.09 2.14 -52.78
N LEU A 428 12.63 2.45 -53.96
CA LEU A 428 12.13 1.99 -55.25
C LEU A 428 12.61 0.57 -55.63
N VAL A 429 13.52 0.00 -54.83
CA VAL A 429 14.02 -1.37 -55.05
C VAL A 429 12.92 -2.38 -54.70
N GLY A 430 12.78 -3.46 -55.48
CA GLY A 430 11.70 -4.45 -55.29
C GLY A 430 11.61 -5.06 -53.88
N LEU A 431 12.76 -5.21 -53.18
CA LEU A 431 12.79 -5.68 -51.79
C LEU A 431 12.09 -4.72 -50.81
N GLU A 432 12.14 -3.41 -51.07
CA GLU A 432 11.49 -2.38 -50.24
C GLU A 432 9.98 -2.35 -50.47
N TYR A 433 9.52 -2.61 -51.71
CA TYR A 433 8.10 -2.82 -51.99
C TYR A 433 7.55 -4.02 -51.21
N GLU A 434 8.23 -5.17 -51.26
CA GLU A 434 7.83 -6.33 -50.47
C GLU A 434 7.84 -6.06 -48.96
N ALA A 435 8.79 -5.26 -48.48
CA ALA A 435 8.86 -4.86 -47.08
C ALA A 435 7.64 -4.04 -46.68
N LEU A 436 7.20 -3.08 -47.50
CA LEU A 436 5.99 -2.29 -47.28
C LEU A 436 4.72 -3.15 -47.31
N VAL A 437 4.62 -4.12 -48.23
CA VAL A 437 3.48 -5.07 -48.26
C VAL A 437 3.46 -5.93 -46.99
N LYS A 438 4.61 -6.41 -46.53
CA LYS A 438 4.72 -7.16 -45.26
C LYS A 438 4.36 -6.28 -44.07
N GLU A 439 4.80 -5.01 -44.07
CA GLU A 439 4.47 -4.04 -43.02
C GLU A 439 2.97 -3.77 -42.98
N LYS A 440 2.33 -3.51 -44.13
CA LYS A 440 0.87 -3.33 -44.25
C LYS A 440 0.10 -4.49 -43.59
N LYS A 441 0.42 -5.74 -43.95
CA LYS A 441 -0.25 -6.93 -43.39
C LYS A 441 -0.06 -7.05 -41.88
N LYS A 442 1.12 -6.68 -41.35
CA LYS A 442 1.37 -6.67 -39.90
C LYS A 442 0.53 -5.61 -39.20
N LEU A 443 0.45 -4.40 -39.76
CA LEU A 443 -0.36 -3.30 -39.23
C LEU A 443 -1.84 -3.64 -39.24
N GLU A 444 -2.37 -4.18 -40.34
CA GLU A 444 -3.77 -4.63 -40.43
C GLU A 444 -4.11 -5.66 -39.36
N LYS A 445 -3.22 -6.63 -39.13
CA LYS A 445 -3.39 -7.63 -38.07
C LYS A 445 -3.38 -6.99 -36.68
N ALA A 446 -2.42 -6.11 -36.40
CA ALA A 446 -2.32 -5.41 -35.12
C ALA A 446 -3.54 -4.52 -34.85
N ILE A 447 -3.98 -3.73 -35.84
CA ILE A 447 -5.17 -2.88 -35.76
C ILE A 447 -6.43 -3.72 -35.48
N ALA A 448 -6.59 -4.87 -36.15
CA ALA A 448 -7.69 -5.78 -35.90
C ALA A 448 -7.67 -6.35 -34.46
N GLU A 449 -6.48 -6.64 -33.94
CA GLU A 449 -6.29 -7.07 -32.56
C GLU A 449 -6.63 -5.96 -31.56
N TRP A 450 -6.11 -4.74 -31.75
CA TRP A 450 -6.39 -3.57 -30.91
C TRP A 450 -7.89 -3.25 -30.89
N LYS A 451 -8.54 -3.18 -32.05
CA LYS A 451 -10.00 -3.00 -32.15
C LYS A 451 -10.75 -4.13 -31.45
N GLY A 452 -10.26 -5.36 -31.57
CA GLY A 452 -10.82 -6.52 -30.89
C GLY A 452 -10.75 -6.41 -29.37
N ILE A 453 -9.66 -5.90 -28.82
CA ILE A 453 -9.47 -5.68 -27.37
C ILE A 453 -10.39 -4.56 -26.89
N LEU A 454 -10.43 -3.42 -27.59
CA LEU A 454 -11.25 -2.27 -27.20
C LEU A 454 -12.76 -2.56 -27.28
N ALA A 455 -13.18 -3.42 -28.21
CA ALA A 455 -14.59 -3.79 -28.38
C ALA A 455 -15.09 -4.82 -27.35
N SER A 456 -14.23 -5.46 -26.56
CA SER A 456 -14.62 -6.55 -25.65
C SER A 456 -13.96 -6.43 -24.28
N ALA A 457 -14.77 -6.13 -23.27
CA ALA A 457 -14.33 -6.10 -21.87
C ALA A 457 -13.66 -7.42 -21.46
N LYS A 458 -14.20 -8.57 -21.91
CA LYS A 458 -13.62 -9.89 -21.64
C LYS A 458 -12.22 -10.08 -22.25
N LYS A 459 -12.00 -9.58 -23.47
CA LYS A 459 -10.66 -9.64 -24.09
C LYS A 459 -9.69 -8.72 -23.36
N LEU A 460 -10.13 -7.53 -22.97
CA LEU A 460 -9.33 -6.60 -22.18
C LEU A 460 -8.95 -7.21 -20.82
N ASP A 461 -9.90 -7.84 -20.12
CA ASP A 461 -9.64 -8.55 -18.86
C ASP A 461 -8.70 -9.73 -19.06
N SER A 462 -8.81 -10.46 -20.18
CA SER A 462 -7.87 -11.53 -20.53
C SER A 462 -6.44 -11.01 -20.74
N VAL A 463 -6.27 -9.81 -21.32
CA VAL A 463 -4.95 -9.17 -21.47
C VAL A 463 -4.39 -8.81 -20.11
N VAL A 464 -5.19 -8.16 -19.25
CA VAL A 464 -4.76 -7.78 -17.88
C VAL A 464 -4.40 -9.03 -17.07
N ALA A 465 -5.22 -10.08 -17.11
CA ALA A 465 -4.94 -11.33 -16.40
C ALA A 465 -3.68 -12.02 -16.94
N GLY A 466 -3.43 -11.96 -18.26
CA GLY A 466 -2.19 -12.45 -18.86
C GLY A 466 -0.95 -11.74 -18.33
N GLU A 467 -0.98 -10.41 -18.25
CA GLU A 467 0.11 -9.60 -17.68
C GLU A 467 0.37 -9.95 -16.20
N LEU A 468 -0.70 -10.16 -15.42
CA LEU A 468 -0.57 -10.56 -14.01
C LEU A 468 0.01 -11.97 -13.86
N ASP A 469 -0.38 -12.92 -14.70
CA ASP A 469 0.18 -14.29 -14.70
C ASP A 469 1.67 -14.30 -15.07
N GLU A 470 2.05 -13.53 -16.09
CA GLU A 470 3.45 -13.38 -16.48
C GLU A 470 4.28 -12.80 -15.34
N LEU A 471 3.75 -11.78 -14.66
CA LEU A 471 4.41 -11.19 -13.51
C LEU A 471 4.47 -12.15 -12.32
N ALA A 472 3.41 -12.91 -12.04
CA ALA A 472 3.38 -13.95 -11.01
C ALA A 472 4.44 -15.02 -11.29
N ALA A 473 4.56 -15.48 -12.54
CA ALA A 473 5.57 -16.45 -12.97
C ALA A 473 7.00 -15.92 -12.84
N ARG A 474 7.21 -14.61 -13.07
CA ARG A 474 8.50 -13.95 -12.80
C ARG A 474 8.82 -13.94 -11.31
N PHE A 475 7.88 -13.54 -10.45
CA PHE A 475 8.08 -13.54 -9.00
C PHE A 475 8.25 -14.95 -8.44
N ALA A 476 7.58 -15.97 -8.99
CA ALA A 476 7.72 -17.35 -8.57
C ALA A 476 9.16 -17.91 -8.75
N LYS A 477 9.95 -17.31 -9.66
CA LYS A 477 11.36 -17.64 -9.88
C LYS A 477 12.32 -16.80 -9.04
N SER A 478 11.81 -15.85 -8.26
CA SER A 478 12.59 -14.93 -7.42
C SER A 478 12.64 -15.43 -5.97
N PRO A 479 13.66 -15.06 -5.17
CA PRO A 479 13.66 -15.29 -3.72
C PRO A 479 12.48 -14.63 -2.99
N LEU A 480 11.73 -13.76 -3.65
CA LEU A 480 10.52 -13.13 -3.13
C LEU A 480 9.27 -14.04 -3.22
N ALA A 481 9.36 -15.20 -3.88
CA ALA A 481 8.24 -16.14 -4.04
C ALA A 481 7.78 -16.74 -2.71
N ALA A 482 8.74 -17.23 -1.92
CA ALA A 482 8.43 -17.94 -0.68
C ALA A 482 7.79 -17.00 0.35
N ARG A 483 6.77 -17.52 1.02
CA ARG A 483 6.21 -16.91 2.22
C ARG A 483 7.30 -16.81 3.30
N ARG A 484 7.43 -15.65 3.93
CA ARG A 484 8.33 -15.45 5.08
C ARG A 484 7.57 -15.60 6.38
N THR A 485 6.40 -14.97 6.48
CA THR A 485 5.60 -14.98 7.71
C THR A 485 4.79 -16.27 7.84
N SER A 486 4.93 -16.98 8.95
CA SER A 486 4.10 -18.13 9.27
C SER A 486 2.77 -17.71 9.91
N ILE A 487 1.71 -18.48 9.70
CA ILE A 487 0.40 -18.25 10.32
C ILE A 487 0.09 -19.47 11.17
N LEU A 488 -0.13 -19.23 12.46
CA LEU A 488 -0.44 -20.23 13.45
C LEU A 488 -1.91 -20.10 13.85
N ASP A 489 -2.58 -21.23 14.02
CA ASP A 489 -3.90 -21.26 14.62
C ASP A 489 -3.84 -20.75 16.07
N GLU A 490 -4.89 -20.07 16.52
CA GLU A 490 -5.05 -19.76 17.94
C GLU A 490 -5.16 -21.07 18.72
N GLU A 491 -4.17 -21.37 19.57
CA GLU A 491 -4.39 -22.39 20.59
C GLU A 491 -5.57 -21.91 21.47
N PRO A 492 -6.61 -22.74 21.69
CA PRO A 492 -7.68 -22.36 22.58
C PRO A 492 -7.03 -22.04 23.93
N GLU A 493 -7.25 -20.82 24.46
CA GLU A 493 -6.75 -20.44 25.78
C GLU A 493 -7.05 -21.61 26.73
N LYS A 494 -6.02 -22.36 27.14
CA LYS A 494 -6.13 -23.20 28.33
C LYS A 494 -6.52 -22.22 29.41
N LYS A 495 -7.78 -22.25 29.84
CA LYS A 495 -8.31 -21.44 30.95
C LYS A 495 -7.26 -21.48 32.04
N ARG A 496 -6.45 -20.41 32.14
CA ARG A 496 -5.44 -20.29 33.19
C ARG A 496 -6.25 -20.36 34.48
N GLY A 497 -5.92 -21.36 35.31
CA GLY A 497 -6.54 -21.54 36.61
C GLY A 497 -6.53 -20.23 37.38
N LYS A 498 -7.56 -20.01 38.20
CA LYS A 498 -7.90 -18.76 38.88
C LYS A 498 -6.83 -18.19 39.84
N ASP A 499 -5.62 -18.75 39.88
CA ASP A 499 -4.64 -18.51 40.95
C ASP A 499 -3.29 -17.96 40.45
N ALA A 500 -3.30 -17.01 39.50
CA ALA A 500 -2.12 -16.19 39.20
C ALA A 500 -2.37 -14.74 39.67
N PRO A 501 -1.58 -14.20 40.62
CA PRO A 501 -1.78 -12.86 41.12
C PRO A 501 -1.27 -11.84 40.09
N GLY A 502 -2.15 -10.89 39.73
CA GLY A 502 -1.78 -9.71 38.96
C GLY A 502 -2.00 -9.82 37.45
N GLN A 503 -3.27 -9.81 37.03
CA GLN A 503 -3.68 -9.17 35.78
C GLN A 503 -5.18 -8.86 35.90
N ALA A 504 -5.50 -7.59 36.13
CA ALA A 504 -6.86 -7.08 36.02
C ALA A 504 -7.29 -7.23 34.55
N ARG A 505 -8.06 -8.28 34.24
CA ARG A 505 -8.81 -8.37 33.00
C ARG A 505 -9.84 -7.24 33.02
N LEU A 506 -9.67 -6.25 32.13
CA LEU A 506 -10.77 -5.39 31.69
C LEU A 506 -11.70 -6.25 30.82
N SER A 507 -12.42 -7.17 31.46
CA SER A 507 -13.65 -7.70 30.87
C SER A 507 -14.68 -6.59 30.92
N PHE A 508 -15.05 -6.06 29.75
CA PHE A 508 -16.31 -5.34 29.61
C PHE A 508 -17.45 -6.36 29.74
N GLU A 509 -17.66 -6.88 30.95
CA GLU A 509 -18.96 -7.44 31.29
C GLU A 509 -19.94 -6.29 31.21
N GLN A 510 -20.86 -6.35 30.24
CA GLN A 510 -22.01 -5.45 30.27
C GLN A 510 -22.69 -5.67 31.62
N PRO A 511 -22.79 -4.63 32.45
CA PRO A 511 -23.38 -4.78 33.77
C PRO A 511 -24.82 -5.25 33.62
N SER A 512 -25.15 -6.36 34.29
CA SER A 512 -26.54 -6.82 34.39
C SER A 512 -27.44 -5.66 34.86
N PRO A 513 -28.67 -5.52 34.32
CA PRO A 513 -29.58 -4.45 34.72
C PRO A 513 -29.73 -4.41 36.24
N CYS A 514 -29.74 -3.20 36.80
CA CYS A 514 -30.06 -3.00 38.21
C CYS A 514 -31.35 -2.19 38.34
N VAL A 515 -32.01 -2.41 39.47
CA VAL A 515 -33.19 -1.66 39.89
C VAL A 515 -32.72 -0.58 40.85
N ILE A 516 -33.13 0.66 40.58
CA ILE A 516 -32.88 1.80 41.45
C ILE A 516 -34.23 2.28 41.99
N SER A 517 -34.32 2.39 43.31
CA SER A 517 -35.51 2.87 44.00
C SER A 517 -35.22 4.20 44.67
N LEU A 518 -36.13 5.15 44.51
CA LEU A 518 -36.19 6.39 45.28
C LEU A 518 -37.42 6.32 46.20
N ASP A 519 -37.18 6.40 47.51
CA ASP A 519 -38.28 6.48 48.49
C ASP A 519 -38.79 7.91 48.67
N ALA A 520 -39.94 8.06 49.35
CA ALA A 520 -40.57 9.35 49.60
C ALA A 520 -39.75 10.30 50.49
N GLU A 521 -38.71 9.78 51.16
CA GLU A 521 -37.78 10.55 52.00
C GLU A 521 -36.51 10.98 51.23
N GLY A 522 -36.40 10.62 49.94
CA GLY A 522 -35.31 11.04 49.04
C GLY A 522 -34.09 10.13 49.04
N TYR A 523 -34.16 8.92 49.60
CA TYR A 523 -33.04 7.98 49.56
C TYR A 523 -33.00 7.19 48.27
N ILE A 524 -31.84 7.23 47.59
CA ILE A 524 -31.54 6.42 46.41
C ILE A 524 -30.82 5.13 46.80
N ARG A 525 -31.31 3.98 46.33
CA ARG A 525 -30.68 2.67 46.57
C ARG A 525 -30.67 1.82 45.30
N LYS A 526 -29.64 0.98 45.16
CA LYS A 526 -29.45 0.06 44.03
C LYS A 526 -29.67 -1.39 44.48
N ARG A 527 -30.35 -2.19 43.65
CA ARG A 527 -30.50 -3.64 43.82
C ARG A 527 -30.23 -4.34 42.49
N GLU A 528 -29.52 -5.47 42.52
CA GLU A 528 -29.35 -6.29 41.31
C GLU A 528 -30.69 -6.88 40.86
N MET A 529 -30.98 -6.81 39.57
CA MET A 529 -32.23 -7.29 39.00
C MET A 529 -32.17 -8.82 38.84
N LYS A 530 -32.83 -9.55 39.75
CA LYS A 530 -33.05 -11.00 39.59
C LYS A 530 -34.38 -11.32 38.88
N ARG A 531 -35.37 -10.43 38.99
CA ARG A 531 -36.69 -10.44 38.32
C ARG A 531 -37.19 -9.00 38.13
N ARG A 532 -38.10 -8.76 37.19
CA ARG A 532 -38.70 -7.42 36.96
C ARG A 532 -39.58 -7.02 38.17
N PRO A 533 -39.42 -5.82 38.76
CA PRO A 533 -40.28 -5.34 39.85
C PRO A 533 -41.75 -5.32 39.43
N ARG A 534 -42.68 -5.52 40.37
CA ARG A 534 -44.12 -5.31 40.15
C ARG A 534 -44.44 -3.83 40.40
N ASP A 535 -45.38 -3.27 39.65
CA ASP A 535 -45.73 -1.83 39.64
C ASP A 535 -46.36 -1.30 40.96
N GLU A 536 -46.30 -2.05 42.07
CA GLU A 536 -46.97 -1.72 43.34
C GLU A 536 -46.01 -1.62 44.56
N GLU A 537 -44.69 -1.49 44.37
CA GLU A 537 -43.77 -1.15 45.46
C GLU A 537 -43.68 0.38 45.61
N GLU A 538 -44.09 0.92 46.78
CA GLU A 538 -44.08 2.35 47.13
C GLU A 538 -42.74 3.04 46.79
N GLY A 539 -42.75 3.86 45.73
CA GLY A 539 -41.59 4.65 45.30
C GLY A 539 -41.45 4.71 43.78
N SER A 540 -40.59 5.61 43.30
CA SER A 540 -40.23 5.63 41.87
C SER A 540 -39.13 4.61 41.61
N VAL A 541 -39.42 3.59 40.78
CA VAL A 541 -38.49 2.50 40.47
C VAL A 541 -38.03 2.60 39.02
N PHE A 542 -36.71 2.60 38.81
CA PHE A 542 -36.09 2.72 37.48
C PHE A 542 -35.15 1.56 37.21
N VAL A 543 -35.17 1.03 35.98
CA VAL A 543 -34.22 0.00 35.53
C VAL A 543 -33.18 0.65 34.63
N THR A 544 -31.90 0.51 34.97
CA THR A 544 -30.80 1.07 34.17
C THR A 544 -29.61 0.11 34.12
N ASN A 545 -28.83 0.23 33.04
CA ASN A 545 -27.58 -0.50 32.82
C ASN A 545 -26.36 0.42 32.95
N GLY A 546 -26.54 1.70 33.26
CA GLY A 546 -25.47 2.70 33.14
C GLY A 546 -25.58 3.87 34.12
N ILE A 547 -25.51 5.08 33.57
CA ILE A 547 -25.55 6.34 34.33
C ILE A 547 -27.00 6.70 34.66
N VAL A 548 -27.22 7.19 35.88
CA VAL A 548 -28.49 7.76 36.32
C VAL A 548 -28.42 9.27 36.18
N TYR A 549 -29.45 9.85 35.57
CA TYR A 549 -29.63 11.30 35.49
C TYR A 549 -30.77 11.72 36.41
N ALA A 550 -30.55 12.77 37.18
CA ALA A 550 -31.57 13.41 38.02
C ALA A 550 -31.65 14.90 37.68
N LEU A 551 -32.86 15.41 37.53
CA LEU A 551 -33.12 16.84 37.35
C LEU A 551 -33.55 17.41 38.70
N GLY A 552 -32.83 18.41 39.21
CA GLY A 552 -33.24 19.15 40.39
C GLY A 552 -34.32 20.18 40.06
N ASP A 553 -35.12 20.53 41.08
CA ASP A 553 -36.14 21.59 40.97
C ASP A 553 -35.54 22.98 40.70
N ASP A 554 -34.22 23.11 40.85
CA ASP A 554 -33.42 24.29 40.47
C ASP A 554 -33.03 24.31 38.98
N GLY A 555 -33.51 23.34 38.19
CA GLY A 555 -33.24 23.21 36.75
C GLY A 555 -31.86 22.62 36.43
N ARG A 556 -31.11 22.14 37.43
CA ARG A 556 -29.77 21.55 37.21
C ARG A 556 -29.85 20.05 36.99
N PHE A 557 -29.02 19.56 36.07
CA PHE A 557 -28.84 18.14 35.80
C PHE A 557 -27.70 17.56 36.64
N TYR A 558 -27.98 16.44 37.31
CA TYR A 558 -27.02 15.64 38.04
C TYR A 558 -26.88 14.28 37.36
N SER A 559 -25.66 13.75 37.30
CA SER A 559 -25.40 12.41 36.78
C SER A 559 -24.51 11.61 37.72
N ARG A 560 -24.76 10.31 37.86
CA ARG A 560 -23.94 9.42 38.69
C ARG A 560 -23.90 8.02 38.08
N GLU A 561 -22.71 7.42 38.07
CA GLU A 561 -22.54 6.02 37.68
C GLU A 561 -23.15 5.08 38.72
N ARG A 562 -23.66 3.92 38.26
CA ARG A 562 -24.25 2.88 39.13
C ARG A 562 -23.36 2.48 40.31
N ALA A 563 -22.04 2.48 40.11
CA ALA A 563 -21.07 2.07 41.14
C ALA A 563 -21.08 3.04 42.34
N GLY A 564 -21.43 4.30 42.11
CA GLY A 564 -21.54 5.32 43.15
C GLY A 564 -22.84 5.27 43.95
N ILE A 565 -23.81 4.43 43.59
CA ILE A 565 -25.11 4.34 44.28
C ILE A 565 -25.06 3.20 45.31
N PRO A 566 -25.41 3.46 46.58
CA PRO A 566 -25.34 2.47 47.65
C PRO A 566 -26.28 1.29 47.41
N ASP A 567 -25.83 0.09 47.75
CA ASP A 567 -26.60 -1.14 47.63
C ASP A 567 -27.71 -1.20 48.69
N ALA A 568 -28.88 -1.75 48.34
CA ALA A 568 -30.01 -1.87 49.27
C ALA A 568 -29.73 -2.80 50.49
N SER A 569 -28.65 -3.59 50.44
CA SER A 569 -28.25 -4.52 51.52
C SER A 569 -27.52 -3.87 52.68
N THR A 570 -27.11 -2.60 52.58
CA THR A 570 -26.59 -1.87 53.74
C THR A 570 -27.78 -1.41 54.59
N LYS A 571 -28.07 -2.17 55.66
CA LYS A 571 -28.94 -1.67 56.75
C LYS A 571 -28.32 -0.38 57.28
N LYS A 572 -29.12 0.71 57.22
CA LYS A 572 -28.92 2.10 57.67
C LYS A 572 -27.58 2.46 58.34
N LEU A 573 -27.04 3.60 57.90
CA LEU A 573 -26.04 4.41 58.63
C LEU A 573 -26.19 4.33 60.15
#